data_AF-A0A2D4NI00-F1
#
_entry.id   AF-A0A2D4NI00-F1
#
_cell.length_a   1.000
_cell.length_b   1.000
_cell.length_c   1.000
_cell.angle_alpha   90.00
_cell.angle_beta   90.00
_cell.angle_gamma   90.00
#
_symmetry.space_group_name_H-M   'P 1'
#
loop_
_entity.id
_entity.type
_entity.pdbx_description
1 polymer ?
#
loop_
_entity_poly.entity_id
_entity_poly.type
_entity_poly.pdbx_seq_one_letter_code
_entity_poly.pdbx_strand_id
1 'polypeptide(L)'
;DGNSCSRYTPTSKRRARRQDVKYGDPITQCWDVEDSLSLETGDEKLIFGIEFNSTFLECVPKSQQASIRWFIQRSGEEHREELKPDERVFKTEFGLLIRSLQKKDTGTYYC
;
A
#
# COMPACT_ATOMS: atom_id res chain seq x y z
N ASP A 1 -24.94 3.28 3.50
CA ASP A 1 -24.92 4.74 3.31
C ASP A 1 -23.63 5.22 2.67
N GLY A 2 -23.23 4.64 1.53
CA GLY A 2 -22.06 5.09 0.76
C GLY A 2 -20.67 4.86 1.38
N ASN A 3 -20.58 4.62 2.69
CA ASN A 3 -19.33 4.62 3.46
C ASN A 3 -18.56 3.28 3.46
N SER A 4 -19.09 2.20 2.89
CA SER A 4 -18.39 0.90 2.83
C SER A 4 -18.83 0.05 1.65
N CYS A 5 -17.91 -0.80 1.18
CA CYS A 5 -18.22 -1.81 0.16
C CYS A 5 -19.23 -2.82 0.71
N SER A 6 -20.30 -3.09 -0.04
CA SER A 6 -21.34 -4.04 0.34
C SER A 6 -21.77 -4.90 -0.85
N ARG A 7 -22.25 -6.12 -0.56
CA ARG A 7 -22.73 -7.04 -1.59
C ARG A 7 -23.95 -6.45 -2.29
N TYR A 8 -23.99 -6.60 -3.63
CA TYR A 8 -25.17 -6.25 -4.40
C TYR A 8 -26.38 -7.09 -3.97
N THR A 9 -27.46 -6.41 -3.59
CA THR A 9 -28.78 -7.01 -3.35
C THR A 9 -29.80 -6.37 -4.30
N PRO A 10 -30.53 -7.17 -5.10
CA PRO A 10 -31.61 -6.65 -5.93
C PRO A 10 -32.76 -6.18 -5.03
N THR A 11 -33.10 -4.89 -5.10
CA THR A 11 -34.19 -4.28 -4.33
C THR A 11 -35.09 -3.48 -5.26
N SER A 12 -36.40 -3.46 -5.02
CA SER A 12 -37.35 -2.68 -5.82
C SER A 12 -37.22 -1.17 -5.63
N LYS A 13 -36.50 -0.72 -4.59
CA LYS A 13 -36.26 0.70 -4.33
C LYS A 13 -34.92 1.14 -4.93
N ARG A 14 -34.93 2.16 -5.79
CA ARG A 14 -33.71 2.80 -6.31
C ARG A 14 -32.97 3.48 -5.14
N ARG A 15 -31.84 2.91 -4.73
CA ARG A 15 -30.82 3.64 -3.96
C ARG A 15 -29.75 4.14 -4.91
N ALA A 16 -29.23 5.35 -4.68
CA ALA A 16 -28.02 5.81 -5.36
C ALA A 16 -26.87 4.86 -5.02
N ARG A 17 -26.25 4.26 -6.04
CA ARG A 17 -25.11 3.35 -5.92
C ARG A 17 -23.90 4.00 -6.58
N ARG A 18 -22.73 3.87 -5.98
CA ARG A 18 -21.45 4.24 -6.58
C ARG A 18 -20.86 2.97 -7.22
N GLN A 19 -21.21 2.70 -8.47
CA GLN A 19 -20.76 1.51 -9.20
C GLN A 19 -20.69 1.83 -10.69
N ASP A 20 -19.53 1.63 -11.31
CA ASP A 20 -19.38 1.69 -12.76
C ASP A 20 -19.04 0.30 -13.32
N VAL A 21 -20.07 -0.42 -13.75
CA VAL A 21 -19.92 -1.73 -14.41
C VAL A 21 -19.58 -1.57 -15.89
N LYS A 22 -19.89 -0.42 -16.49
CA LYS A 22 -19.85 -0.24 -17.94
C LYS A 22 -18.45 0.10 -18.42
N TYR A 23 -17.77 1.03 -17.74
CA TYR A 23 -16.43 1.44 -18.11
C TYR A 23 -15.36 0.88 -17.16
N GLY A 24 -15.78 0.30 -16.03
CA GLY A 24 -14.87 -0.34 -15.09
C GLY A 24 -13.98 0.65 -14.35
N ASP A 25 -14.40 1.91 -14.27
CA ASP A 25 -13.69 2.97 -13.56
C ASP A 25 -14.45 3.37 -12.28
N PRO A 26 -14.29 2.62 -11.18
CA PRO A 26 -15.00 2.89 -9.94
C PRO A 26 -14.53 4.20 -9.27
N ILE A 27 -13.35 4.73 -9.61
CA ILE A 27 -12.81 5.92 -8.92
C ILE A 27 -13.64 7.15 -9.24
N THR A 28 -14.11 7.28 -10.48
CA THR A 28 -14.96 8.39 -10.93
C THR A 28 -16.33 8.43 -10.25
N GLN A 29 -16.74 7.33 -9.61
CA GLN A 29 -18.01 7.21 -8.90
C GLN A 29 -17.89 7.53 -7.40
N CYS A 30 -16.66 7.64 -6.89
CA CYS A 30 -16.38 8.00 -5.52
C CYS A 30 -16.06 9.49 -5.44
N TRP A 31 -16.82 10.21 -4.63
CA TRP A 31 -16.57 11.62 -4.33
C TRP A 31 -15.54 11.66 -3.19
N ASP A 32 -14.58 12.57 -3.25
CA ASP A 32 -13.53 12.80 -2.24
C ASP A 32 -12.34 11.80 -2.23
N VAL A 33 -12.13 11.04 -3.32
CA VAL A 33 -10.97 10.12 -3.40
C VAL A 33 -9.64 10.85 -3.58
N GLU A 34 -9.63 12.06 -4.16
CA GLU A 34 -8.38 12.82 -4.29
C GLU A 34 -7.83 13.21 -2.91
N ASP A 35 -8.71 13.57 -1.96
CA ASP A 35 -8.33 13.86 -0.58
C ASP A 35 -7.97 12.57 0.18
N SER A 36 -8.69 11.46 -0.08
CA SER A 36 -8.42 10.16 0.54
C SER A 36 -7.29 9.35 -0.11
N LEU A 37 -6.79 9.66 -1.30
CA LEU A 37 -5.55 9.06 -1.82
C LEU A 37 -4.32 9.68 -1.13
N SER A 38 -4.45 10.93 -0.67
CA SER A 38 -3.50 11.54 0.26
C SER A 38 -3.74 11.19 1.73
N LEU A 39 -4.97 10.81 2.12
CA LEU A 39 -5.38 10.52 3.51
C LEU A 39 -5.72 9.06 3.85
N GLU A 40 -5.78 8.13 2.92
CA GLU A 40 -5.65 6.71 3.23
C GLU A 40 -4.17 6.52 3.55
N THR A 41 -3.83 6.93 4.78
CA THR A 41 -2.70 6.39 5.51
C THR A 41 -2.81 4.88 5.39
N GLY A 42 -2.14 4.30 4.40
CA GLY A 42 -1.97 2.86 4.32
C GLY A 42 -1.51 2.38 5.69
N ASP A 43 -2.01 1.22 6.13
CA ASP A 43 -1.81 0.73 7.49
C ASP A 43 -0.36 0.94 7.97
N GLU A 44 -0.16 1.95 8.82
CA GLU A 44 1.17 2.27 9.34
C GLU A 44 1.56 1.26 10.40
N LYS A 45 2.64 0.52 10.15
CA LYS A 45 3.14 -0.50 11.08
C LYS A 45 4.53 -0.13 11.58
N LEU A 46 4.65 0.01 12.90
CA LEU A 46 5.94 0.15 13.56
C LEU A 46 6.63 -1.21 13.67
N ILE A 47 7.85 -1.32 13.14
CA ILE A 47 8.66 -2.54 13.17
C ILE A 47 9.99 -2.23 13.84
N PHE A 48 10.35 -3.04 14.84
CA PHE A 48 11.65 -2.98 15.48
C PHE A 48 12.56 -4.05 14.89
N GLY A 49 13.72 -3.62 14.38
CA GLY A 49 14.74 -4.50 13.84
C GLY A 49 15.98 -4.52 14.74
N ILE A 50 16.69 -5.65 14.74
CA ILE A 50 17.99 -5.80 15.41
C ILE A 50 19.07 -5.75 14.35
N GLU A 51 20.13 -4.97 14.57
CA GLU A 51 21.26 -4.88 13.66
C GLU A 51 21.83 -6.28 13.35
N PHE A 52 22.20 -6.49 12.09
CA PHE A 52 22.69 -7.74 11.51
C PHE A 52 21.70 -8.90 11.39
N ASN A 53 20.50 -8.81 11.97
CA ASN A 53 19.44 -9.79 11.76
C ASN A 53 18.65 -9.53 10.47
N SER A 54 17.95 -10.56 10.02
CA SER A 54 17.01 -10.42 8.91
C SER A 54 15.70 -9.78 9.35
N THR A 55 15.05 -9.02 8.48
CA THR A 55 13.73 -8.42 8.70
C THR A 55 12.92 -8.47 7.42
N PHE A 56 11.64 -8.81 7.54
CA PHE A 56 10.70 -8.91 6.43
C PHE A 56 9.58 -7.89 6.60
N LEU A 57 9.39 -7.06 5.57
CA LEU A 57 8.32 -6.08 5.49
C LEU A 57 7.25 -6.64 4.56
N GLU A 58 6.11 -7.01 5.13
CA GLU A 58 5.00 -7.61 4.39
C GLU A 58 4.23 -6.56 3.58
N CYS A 59 3.95 -6.88 2.33
CA CYS A 59 3.05 -6.11 1.48
C CYS A 59 2.41 -7.05 0.46
N VAL A 60 1.06 -7.10 0.44
CA VAL A 60 0.31 -8.00 -0.45
C VAL A 60 -0.71 -7.18 -1.24
N PRO A 61 -0.66 -7.19 -2.58
CA PRO A 61 -1.58 -6.40 -3.37
C PRO A 61 -3.00 -6.98 -3.24
N LYS A 62 -4.00 -6.12 -3.05
CA LYS A 62 -5.40 -6.55 -3.01
C LYS A 62 -5.93 -6.99 -4.39
N SER A 63 -5.30 -6.51 -5.46
CA SER A 63 -5.65 -6.83 -6.86
C SER A 63 -4.58 -7.68 -7.52
N GLN A 64 -4.99 -8.69 -8.28
CA GLN A 64 -4.09 -9.52 -9.09
C GLN A 64 -3.46 -8.77 -10.27
N GLN A 65 -4.01 -7.62 -10.64
CA GLN A 65 -3.49 -6.76 -11.71
C GLN A 65 -2.51 -5.70 -11.20
N ALA A 66 -2.29 -5.62 -9.87
CA ALA A 66 -1.37 -4.67 -9.26
C ALA A 66 0.02 -5.28 -9.12
N SER A 67 1.04 -4.42 -9.19
CA SER A 67 2.43 -4.77 -8.90
C SER A 67 2.95 -3.91 -7.76
N ILE A 68 3.79 -4.48 -6.90
CA ILE A 68 4.34 -3.77 -5.75
C ILE A 68 5.62 -3.03 -6.16
N ARG A 69 5.73 -1.77 -5.73
CA ARG A 69 6.97 -1.00 -5.74
C ARG A 69 7.32 -0.60 -4.32
N TRP A 70 8.60 -0.50 -4.04
CA TRP A 70 9.10 -0.19 -2.70
C TRP A 70 9.87 1.12 -2.71
N PHE A 71 9.56 1.99 -1.76
CA PHE A 71 10.28 3.25 -1.53
C PHE A 71 10.71 3.35 -0.08
N ILE A 72 11.80 4.07 0.17
CA ILE A 72 12.30 4.38 1.51
C ILE A 72 12.43 5.89 1.68
N GLN A 73 12.01 6.37 2.85
CA GLN A 73 12.37 7.69 3.36
C GLN A 73 13.24 7.49 4.60
N ARG A 74 14.53 7.81 4.51
CA ARG A 74 15.44 7.62 5.64
C ARG A 74 15.22 8.69 6.70
N SER A 75 15.59 8.35 7.93
CA SER A 75 15.50 9.30 9.04
C SER A 75 16.30 10.57 8.75
N GLY A 76 15.61 11.72 8.66
CA GLY A 76 16.21 13.02 8.36
C GLY A 76 16.20 13.42 6.89
N GLU A 77 15.72 12.56 5.98
CA GLU A 77 15.49 12.88 4.57
C GLU A 77 14.02 13.25 4.33
N GLU A 78 13.76 14.29 3.54
CA GLU A 78 12.39 14.67 3.14
C GLU A 78 11.91 13.89 1.90
N HIS A 79 12.83 13.40 1.07
CA HIS A 79 12.50 12.72 -0.17
C HIS A 79 12.39 11.20 -0.01
N ARG A 80 11.51 10.59 -0.81
CA ARG A 80 11.34 9.14 -0.92
C ARG A 80 12.14 8.63 -2.11
N GLU A 81 12.99 7.65 -1.87
CA GLU A 81 13.79 7.01 -2.92
C GLU A 81 13.26 5.63 -3.27
N GLU A 82 13.24 5.27 -4.56
CA GLU A 82 12.88 3.91 -4.95
C GLU A 82 13.97 2.92 -4.52
N LEU A 83 13.56 1.87 -3.80
CA LEU A 83 14.46 0.83 -3.33
C LEU A 83 14.91 -0.04 -4.50
N LYS A 84 16.23 -0.05 -4.73
CA LYS A 84 16.89 -0.94 -5.67
C LYS A 84 17.30 -2.23 -4.95
N PRO A 85 16.97 -3.41 -5.49
CA PRO A 85 17.46 -4.68 -4.94
C PRO A 85 18.99 -4.72 -4.94
N ASP A 86 19.56 -5.33 -3.92
CA ASP A 86 21.00 -5.59 -3.80
C ASP A 86 21.25 -6.97 -3.17
N GLU A 87 22.49 -7.28 -2.78
CA GLU A 87 22.83 -8.58 -2.15
C GLU A 87 22.13 -8.83 -0.80
N ARG A 88 21.57 -7.78 -0.19
CA ARG A 88 20.98 -7.78 1.14
C ARG A 88 19.48 -7.50 1.11
N VAL A 89 18.99 -6.78 0.10
CA VAL A 89 17.58 -6.37 -0.06
C VAL A 89 16.95 -7.10 -1.24
N PHE A 90 15.94 -7.92 -0.95
CA PHE A 90 15.24 -8.75 -1.93
C PHE A 90 13.76 -8.40 -1.97
N LYS A 91 13.25 -8.11 -3.17
CA LYS A 91 11.80 -7.98 -3.41
C LYS A 91 11.22 -9.38 -3.62
N THR A 92 10.10 -9.68 -2.98
CA THR A 92 9.33 -10.91 -3.14
C THR A 92 7.89 -10.58 -3.52
N GLU A 93 7.11 -11.60 -3.89
CA GLU A 93 5.68 -11.43 -4.20
C GLU A 93 4.85 -10.94 -2.99
N PHE A 94 5.35 -11.16 -1.77
CA PHE A 94 4.65 -10.84 -0.52
C PHE A 94 5.32 -9.73 0.28
N GLY A 95 6.40 -9.13 -0.22
CA GLY A 95 7.04 -8.02 0.46
C GLY A 95 8.52 -7.80 0.17
N LEU A 96 9.23 -7.27 1.17
CA LEU A 96 10.65 -6.92 1.11
C LEU A 96 11.43 -7.66 2.21
N LEU A 97 12.44 -8.43 1.82
CA LEU A 97 13.37 -9.06 2.75
C LEU A 97 14.68 -8.27 2.81
N ILE A 98 15.03 -7.81 4.00
CA ILE A 98 16.34 -7.25 4.32
C ILE A 98 17.11 -8.32 5.10
N ARG A 99 18.09 -8.98 4.48
CA ARG A 99 18.80 -10.13 5.05
C ARG A 99 19.62 -9.80 6.30
N SER A 100 20.17 -8.59 6.38
CA SER A 100 21.04 -8.19 7.49
C SER A 100 20.91 -6.70 7.73
N LEU A 101 20.08 -6.28 8.69
CA LEU A 101 19.81 -4.87 8.96
C LEU A 101 21.08 -4.09 9.35
N GLN A 102 21.17 -2.85 8.90
CA GLN A 102 22.20 -1.87 9.24
C GLN A 102 21.52 -0.58 9.72
N LYS A 103 22.22 0.24 10.51
CA LYS A 103 21.66 1.53 10.98
C LYS A 103 21.12 2.42 9.86
N LYS A 104 21.76 2.39 8.68
CA LYS A 104 21.35 3.17 7.49
C LYS A 104 20.00 2.76 6.89
N ASP A 105 19.48 1.58 7.26
CA ASP A 105 18.18 1.10 6.81
C ASP A 105 17.02 1.65 7.66
N THR A 106 17.32 2.45 8.67
CA THR A 106 16.32 3.10 9.51
C THR A 106 15.54 4.14 8.71
N GLY A 107 14.22 4.00 8.69
CA GLY A 107 13.34 4.93 7.99
C GLY A 107 11.93 4.37 7.81
N THR A 108 11.14 5.11 7.07
CA THR A 108 9.78 4.70 6.68
C THR A 108 9.82 4.04 5.32
N TYR A 109 9.23 2.85 5.22
CA TYR A 109 9.12 2.09 3.98
C TYR A 109 7.71 2.19 3.43
N TYR A 110 7.60 2.39 2.12
CA TYR A 110 6.33 2.50 1.42
C TYR A 110 6.21 1.39 0.39
N CYS A 111 5.07 0.71 0.45
CA CYS A 111 4.46 -0.05 -0.63
C CYS A 111 3.03 0.47 -0.79
#